data_AF-A0A5F2GR26-F1
#
_entry.id   AF-A0A5F2GR26-F1
#
_cell.length_a   1.000
_cell.length_b   1.000
_cell.length_c   1.000
_cell.angle_alpha   90.00
_cell.angle_beta   90.00
_cell.angle_gamma   90.00
#
_symmetry.space_group_name_H-M   'P 1'
#
loop_
_entity.id
_entity.type
_entity.pdbx_description
1 polymer ?
#
loop_
_entity_poly.entity_id
_entity_poly.type
_entity_poly.pdbx_seq_one_letter_code
_entity_poly.pdbx_strand_id
1 'polypeptide(L)'
;MADGELDTTYREELANKFSRDGYRFCPLVTNALGVLCSLSVLFLRADEPGALIQSGDIDNRLKTLFDALCMPKDLAQLGGYTMPDAGEDPFYCLLEDDRLINNLAIETDTLLEPLGDSFDVNDARLIISVRVWPYRVGIDNLDLI
;
A
#
# COMPACT_ATOMS: atom_id res chain seq x y z
N MET A 1 -16.44 -25.67 -0.54
CA MET A 1 -15.85 -25.88 -1.89
C MET A 1 -16.25 -24.77 -2.88
N ALA A 2 -17.21 -23.89 -2.59
CA ALA A 2 -17.58 -22.79 -3.49
C ALA A 2 -16.78 -21.47 -3.26
N ASP A 3 -16.38 -21.16 -2.02
CA ASP A 3 -15.70 -19.89 -1.70
C ASP A 3 -14.38 -19.65 -2.43
N GLY A 4 -13.53 -20.68 -2.57
CA GLY A 4 -12.20 -20.51 -3.17
C GLY A 4 -12.22 -20.30 -4.70
N GLU A 5 -13.27 -20.77 -5.36
CA GLU A 5 -13.40 -20.67 -6.82
C GLU A 5 -13.95 -19.28 -7.23
N LEU A 6 -14.82 -18.71 -6.39
CA LEU A 6 -15.31 -17.33 -6.52
C LEU A 6 -14.21 -16.30 -6.24
N ASP A 7 -13.39 -16.51 -5.20
CA ASP A 7 -12.24 -15.63 -4.88
C ASP A 7 -11.22 -15.58 -6.03
N THR A 8 -10.88 -16.75 -6.60
CA THR A 8 -9.93 -16.83 -7.72
C THR A 8 -10.47 -16.15 -8.97
N THR A 9 -11.75 -16.34 -9.28
CA THR A 9 -12.41 -15.71 -10.44
C THR A 9 -12.45 -14.20 -10.29
N TYR A 10 -12.86 -13.69 -9.12
CA TYR A 10 -12.91 -12.27 -8.83
C TYR A 10 -11.52 -11.60 -8.94
N ARG A 11 -10.48 -12.25 -8.42
CA ARG A 11 -9.10 -11.77 -8.50
C ARG A 11 -8.61 -11.66 -9.94
N GLU A 12 -8.86 -12.68 -10.76
CA GLU A 12 -8.51 -12.65 -12.19
C GLU A 12 -9.28 -11.55 -12.93
N GLU A 13 -10.57 -11.37 -12.66
CA GLU A 13 -11.37 -10.28 -13.24
C GLU A 13 -10.82 -8.91 -12.85
N LEU A 14 -10.47 -8.72 -11.57
CA LEU A 14 -9.89 -7.48 -11.06
C LEU A 14 -8.52 -7.20 -11.67
N ALA A 15 -7.65 -8.21 -11.72
CA ALA A 15 -6.32 -8.13 -12.32
C ALA A 15 -6.37 -7.78 -13.82
N ASN A 16 -7.30 -8.39 -14.55
CA ASN A 16 -7.53 -8.09 -15.97
C ASN A 16 -8.11 -6.68 -16.18
N LYS A 17 -9.02 -6.24 -15.30
CA LYS A 17 -9.61 -4.89 -15.34
C LYS A 17 -8.56 -3.80 -15.17
N PHE A 18 -7.60 -4.00 -14.27
CA PHE A 18 -6.53 -3.05 -14.00
C PHE A 18 -5.22 -3.41 -14.71
N SER A 19 -5.28 -4.18 -15.80
CA SER A 19 -4.10 -4.48 -16.60
C SER A 19 -3.61 -3.25 -17.35
N ARG A 20 -2.34 -2.89 -17.13
CA ARG A 20 -1.72 -1.72 -17.73
C ARG A 20 -0.20 -1.89 -17.80
N ASP A 21 0.41 -1.37 -18.87
CA ASP A 21 1.87 -1.27 -18.99
C ASP A 21 2.60 -2.62 -18.82
N GLY A 22 1.95 -3.74 -19.16
CA GLY A 22 2.51 -5.09 -19.02
C GLY A 22 2.30 -5.74 -17.64
N TYR A 23 1.63 -5.06 -16.71
CA TYR A 23 1.30 -5.55 -15.38
C TYR A 23 -0.20 -5.82 -15.24
N ARG A 24 -0.57 -6.80 -14.42
CA ARG A 24 -1.95 -7.06 -14.00
C ARG A 24 -2.10 -6.72 -12.52
N PHE A 25 -2.61 -5.52 -12.21
CA PHE A 25 -2.69 -5.05 -10.83
C PHE A 25 -3.94 -5.54 -10.12
N CYS A 26 -3.80 -5.97 -8.87
CA CYS A 26 -4.89 -6.42 -8.00
C CYS A 26 -4.98 -5.53 -6.75
N PRO A 27 -5.65 -4.36 -6.82
CA PRO A 27 -5.85 -3.48 -5.67
C PRO A 27 -6.85 -4.06 -4.67
N LEU A 28 -6.51 -4.09 -3.38
CA LEU A 28 -7.42 -4.63 -2.33
C LEU A 28 -8.55 -3.65 -1.97
N VAL A 29 -8.28 -2.35 -2.01
CA VAL A 29 -9.26 -1.29 -1.74
C VAL A 29 -9.50 -0.53 -3.04
N THR A 30 -10.71 -0.62 -3.56
CA THR A 30 -11.10 0.01 -4.83
C THR A 30 -12.26 0.97 -4.64
N ASN A 31 -12.40 1.94 -5.54
CA ASN A 31 -13.55 2.86 -5.56
C ASN A 31 -14.87 2.09 -5.77
N ALA A 32 -14.82 1.03 -6.58
CA ALA A 32 -15.97 0.18 -6.87
C ALA A 32 -16.48 -0.53 -5.60
N LEU A 33 -15.55 -0.94 -4.72
CA LEU A 33 -15.89 -1.63 -3.48
C LEU A 33 -16.46 -0.71 -2.40
N GLY A 34 -16.58 0.61 -2.61
CA GLY A 34 -17.20 1.53 -1.64
C GLY A 34 -16.67 1.44 -0.20
N VAL A 35 -15.44 0.94 -0.05
CA VAL A 35 -14.75 0.73 1.23
C VAL A 35 -13.84 1.93 1.51
N LEU A 36 -13.70 2.24 2.80
CA LEU A 36 -12.73 3.21 3.28
C LEU A 36 -11.52 2.48 3.86
N CYS A 37 -10.36 3.09 3.73
CA CYS A 37 -9.12 2.62 4.32
C CYS A 37 -8.67 3.56 5.44
N SER A 38 -8.31 2.98 6.59
CA SER A 38 -7.47 3.65 7.59
C SER A 38 -6.09 3.03 7.58
N LEU A 39 -5.08 3.88 7.52
CA LEU A 39 -3.68 3.51 7.67
C LEU A 39 -3.15 4.05 9.00
N SER A 40 -2.62 3.16 9.83
CA SER A 40 -1.80 3.52 10.98
C SER A 40 -0.38 3.06 10.73
N VAL A 41 0.56 4.00 10.68
CA VAL A 41 1.96 3.75 10.36
C VAL A 41 2.81 4.12 11.55
N LEU A 42 3.50 3.13 12.12
CA LEU A 42 4.61 3.36 13.04
C LEU A 42 5.92 3.36 12.24
N PHE A 43 6.57 4.51 12.23
CA PHE A 43 7.76 4.80 11.44
C PHE A 43 8.99 4.86 12.36
N LEU A 44 9.78 3.79 12.37
CA LEU A 44 11.02 3.69 13.14
C LEU A 44 12.21 4.12 12.27
N ARG A 45 12.94 5.17 12.65
CA ARG A 45 14.09 5.72 11.88
C ARG A 45 15.38 5.76 12.72
N ALA A 46 16.54 5.69 12.09
CA ALA A 46 17.84 5.69 12.78
C ALA A 46 18.29 7.06 13.36
N ASP A 47 17.49 8.13 13.23
CA ASP A 47 17.87 9.47 13.70
C ASP A 47 17.82 9.66 15.22
N GLU A 48 18.58 10.64 15.71
CA GLU A 48 18.62 11.00 17.13
C GLU A 48 17.25 11.50 17.64
N PRO A 49 16.83 11.10 18.86
CA PRO A 49 15.63 11.61 19.50
C PRO A 49 15.66 13.14 19.58
N GLY A 50 14.68 13.81 18.94
CA GLY A 50 14.56 15.28 18.94
C GLY A 50 15.01 15.98 17.65
N ALA A 51 15.57 15.25 16.67
CA ALA A 51 15.85 15.77 15.33
C ALA A 51 14.60 15.85 14.42
N LEU A 52 13.40 15.69 14.98
CA LEU A 52 12.08 15.75 14.33
C LEU A 52 11.79 17.03 13.52
N ILE A 53 12.67 18.04 13.57
CA ILE A 53 12.50 19.35 12.93
C ILE A 53 13.12 19.38 11.52
N GLN A 54 13.06 18.28 10.77
CA GLN A 54 13.17 18.32 9.31
C GLN A 54 11.90 17.74 8.69
N SER A 55 10.77 18.46 8.85
CA SER A 55 9.46 18.07 8.32
C SER A 55 9.46 17.72 6.83
N GLY A 56 10.43 18.24 6.04
CA GLY A 56 10.54 17.93 4.62
C GLY A 56 11.00 16.51 4.29
N ASP A 57 11.79 15.87 5.17
CA ASP A 57 12.25 14.49 4.94
C ASP A 57 11.11 13.49 5.14
N ILE A 58 10.32 13.67 6.21
CA ILE A 58 9.18 12.79 6.52
C ILE A 58 8.12 12.86 5.43
N ASP A 59 7.75 14.06 4.95
CA ASP A 59 6.76 14.20 3.88
C ASP A 59 7.18 13.47 2.60
N ASN A 60 8.45 13.62 2.19
CA ASN A 60 9.00 12.93 1.03
C ASN A 60 8.95 11.40 1.20
N ARG A 61 9.32 10.89 2.38
CA ARG A 61 9.30 9.44 2.67
C ARG A 61 7.88 8.89 2.74
N LEU A 62 6.93 9.64 3.30
CA LEU A 62 5.52 9.27 3.32
C LEU A 62 4.91 9.26 1.93
N LYS A 63 5.26 10.24 1.10
CA LYS A 63 4.84 10.26 -0.31
C LYS A 63 5.30 9.01 -1.04
N THR A 64 6.58 8.63 -0.91
CA THR A 64 7.11 7.39 -1.49
C THR A 64 6.40 6.15 -0.95
N LEU A 65 6.08 6.11 0.35
CA LEU A 65 5.31 5.02 0.93
C LEU A 65 3.91 4.92 0.30
N PHE A 66 3.20 6.03 0.13
CA PHE A 66 1.87 5.99 -0.49
C PHE A 66 1.94 5.59 -1.96
N ASP A 67 2.94 6.07 -2.69
CA ASP A 67 3.18 5.66 -4.07
C ASP A 67 3.44 4.14 -4.17
N ALA A 68 4.09 3.53 -3.16
CA ALA A 68 4.34 2.09 -3.10
C ALA A 68 3.12 1.25 -2.68
N LEU A 69 2.18 1.82 -1.92
CA LEU A 69 0.95 1.15 -1.49
C LEU A 69 -0.19 1.29 -2.51
N CYS A 70 -0.13 2.31 -3.37
CA CYS A 70 -1.12 2.56 -4.40
C CYS A 70 -0.73 1.92 -5.73
N MET A 71 -1.73 1.74 -6.59
CA MET A 71 -1.48 1.38 -7.98
C MET A 71 -0.69 2.49 -8.69
N PRO A 72 0.34 2.15 -9.46
CA PRO A 72 1.10 3.12 -10.23
C PRO A 72 0.23 3.77 -11.31
N LYS A 73 0.28 5.10 -11.38
CA LYS A 73 -0.46 5.94 -12.34
C LYS A 73 0.29 6.09 -13.67
N ASP A 74 1.60 5.84 -13.67
CA ASP A 74 2.46 5.88 -14.85
C ASP A 74 3.71 4.99 -14.69
N LEU A 75 4.41 4.76 -15.81
CA LEU A 75 5.63 3.95 -15.87
C LEU A 75 6.77 4.48 -15.01
N ALA A 76 6.83 5.78 -14.70
CA ALA A 76 7.92 6.33 -13.90
C ALA A 76 7.80 5.90 -12.44
N GLN A 77 6.57 5.65 -11.96
CA GLN A 77 6.32 5.13 -10.61
C GLN A 77 6.72 3.66 -10.44
N LEU A 78 6.94 2.92 -11.54
CA LEU A 78 7.48 1.56 -11.50
C LEU A 78 8.99 1.52 -11.28
N GLY A 79 9.67 2.64 -10.98
CA GLY A 79 11.08 2.62 -10.56
C GLY A 79 12.06 2.01 -11.57
N GLY A 80 11.70 1.94 -12.85
CA GLY A 80 12.50 1.32 -13.91
C GLY A 80 12.22 -0.17 -14.14
N TYR A 81 11.31 -0.79 -13.37
CA TYR A 81 10.82 -2.13 -13.64
C TYR A 81 9.88 -2.11 -14.85
N THR A 82 10.13 -3.03 -15.80
CA THR A 82 9.38 -3.12 -17.07
C THR A 82 8.50 -4.37 -17.16
N MET A 83 8.73 -5.36 -16.29
CA MET A 83 7.93 -6.58 -16.18
C MET A 83 7.87 -7.02 -14.72
N PRO A 84 6.77 -7.67 -14.29
CA PRO A 84 6.66 -8.27 -12.96
C PRO A 84 7.66 -9.43 -12.78
N ASP A 85 8.20 -9.58 -11.57
CA ASP A 85 9.04 -10.71 -11.22
C ASP A 85 8.23 -12.00 -11.01
N ALA A 86 8.94 -13.12 -10.84
CA ALA A 86 8.30 -14.42 -10.62
C ALA A 86 7.44 -14.42 -9.35
N GLY A 87 6.12 -14.55 -9.53
CA GLY A 87 5.14 -14.52 -8.44
C GLY A 87 4.46 -13.17 -8.24
N GLU A 88 4.81 -12.15 -9.03
CA GLU A 88 4.17 -10.82 -9.02
C GLU A 88 3.07 -10.67 -10.08
N ASP A 89 2.54 -11.79 -10.58
CA ASP A 89 1.42 -11.81 -11.50
C ASP A 89 0.26 -12.66 -10.93
N PRO A 90 -0.82 -12.03 -10.41
CA PRO A 90 -1.08 -10.59 -10.44
C PRO A 90 -0.30 -9.80 -9.36
N PHE A 91 -0.04 -8.53 -9.65
CA PHE A 91 0.70 -7.62 -8.78
C PHE A 91 -0.23 -7.00 -7.75
N TYR A 92 -0.04 -7.30 -6.46
CA TYR A 92 -0.93 -6.81 -5.41
C TYR A 92 -0.60 -5.37 -4.99
N CYS A 93 -1.61 -4.50 -5.04
CA CYS A 93 -1.55 -3.15 -4.48
C CYS A 93 -2.55 -3.06 -3.32
N LEU A 94 -2.25 -2.22 -2.32
CA LEU A 94 -3.22 -2.03 -1.25
C LEU A 94 -4.40 -1.18 -1.72
N LEU A 95 -4.13 -0.11 -2.46
CA LEU A 95 -5.10 0.90 -2.86
C LEU A 95 -5.13 1.07 -4.38
N GLU A 96 -6.32 1.27 -4.95
CA GLU A 96 -6.48 1.75 -6.33
C GLU A 96 -6.02 3.22 -6.45
N ASP A 97 -6.41 4.09 -5.51
CA ASP A 97 -6.05 5.50 -5.45
C ASP A 97 -5.83 5.95 -3.99
N ASP A 98 -4.93 6.91 -3.77
CA ASP A 98 -4.60 7.46 -2.45
C ASP A 98 -5.80 8.15 -1.78
N ARG A 99 -6.73 8.66 -2.59
CA ARG A 99 -8.01 9.26 -2.15
C ARG A 99 -8.91 8.33 -1.35
N LEU A 100 -8.65 7.01 -1.38
CA LEU A 100 -9.40 6.02 -0.60
C LEU A 100 -8.97 5.97 0.87
N ILE A 101 -7.87 6.65 1.21
CA ILE A 101 -7.41 6.80 2.60
C ILE A 101 -8.29 7.86 3.28
N ASN A 102 -9.15 7.41 4.20
CA ASN A 102 -10.01 8.30 4.97
C ASN A 102 -9.38 8.71 6.30
N ASN A 103 -8.48 7.88 6.83
CA ASN A 103 -7.78 8.18 8.07
C ASN A 103 -6.33 7.74 7.96
N LEU A 104 -5.43 8.66 8.33
CA LEU A 104 -4.00 8.44 8.33
C LEU A 104 -3.45 8.86 9.70
N ALA A 105 -2.93 7.89 10.44
CA ALA A 105 -2.19 8.12 11.67
C ALA A 105 -0.73 7.74 11.44
N ILE A 106 0.18 8.66 11.74
CA ILE A 106 1.62 8.43 11.62
C ILE A 106 2.25 8.71 12.98
N GLU A 107 2.84 7.68 13.57
CA GLU A 107 3.70 7.78 14.73
C GLU A 107 5.14 7.58 14.28
N THR A 108 6.05 8.45 14.74
CA THR A 108 7.47 8.35 14.43
C THR A 108 8.24 8.05 15.71
N ASP A 109 9.13 7.08 15.66
CA ASP A 109 10.01 6.72 16.76
C ASP A 109 11.40 6.33 16.22
N THR A 110 12.30 5.97 17.12
CA THR A 110 13.69 5.61 16.82
C THR A 110 13.82 4.12 16.57
N LEU A 111 14.65 3.77 15.59
CA LEU A 111 15.03 2.41 15.29
C LEU A 111 16.05 1.93 16.34
N LEU A 112 15.69 0.91 17.10
CA LEU A 112 16.52 0.41 18.21
C LEU A 112 17.57 -0.63 17.76
N GLU A 113 17.38 -1.24 16.60
CA GLU A 113 18.24 -2.30 16.05
C GLU A 113 18.58 -2.00 14.59
N PRO A 114 19.84 -2.15 14.16
CA PRO A 114 20.21 -1.96 12.76
C PRO A 114 19.54 -3.01 11.87
N LEU A 115 19.15 -2.62 10.65
CA LEU A 115 18.56 -3.54 9.67
C LEU A 115 19.62 -4.36 8.91
N GLY A 116 20.89 -4.02 9.05
CA GLY A 116 22.05 -4.71 8.48
C GLY A 116 23.25 -4.74 9.43
N ASP A 117 24.47 -4.72 8.88
CA ASP A 117 25.71 -4.79 9.66
C ASP A 117 25.97 -3.53 10.52
N SER A 118 25.38 -2.38 10.15
CA SER A 118 25.47 -1.10 10.84
C SER A 118 24.20 -0.26 10.64
N PHE A 119 24.02 0.79 11.44
CA PHE A 119 22.95 1.76 11.21
C PHE A 119 23.23 2.61 9.96
N ASP A 120 22.32 2.61 9.00
CA ASP A 120 22.28 3.61 7.92
C ASP A 120 21.28 4.72 8.27
N VAL A 121 21.59 5.97 7.89
CA VAL A 121 20.68 7.11 8.11
C VAL A 121 19.36 6.96 7.34
N ASN A 122 19.37 6.22 6.23
CA ASN A 122 18.20 5.94 5.41
C ASN A 122 17.44 4.72 5.89
N ASP A 123 17.95 3.98 6.88
CA ASP A 123 17.24 2.83 7.45
C ASP A 123 15.94 3.30 8.09
N ALA A 124 14.87 2.62 7.71
CA ALA A 124 13.61 2.73 8.40
C ALA A 124 12.87 1.41 8.42
N ARG A 125 12.15 1.20 9.51
CA ARG A 125 11.20 0.10 9.65
C ARG A 125 9.80 0.68 9.78
N LEU A 126 8.94 0.26 8.88
CA LEU A 126 7.54 0.68 8.84
C LEU A 126 6.67 -0.47 9.32
N ILE A 127 5.88 -0.23 10.36
CA ILE A 127 4.82 -1.14 10.78
C ILE A 127 3.51 -0.50 10.36
N ILE A 128 2.85 -1.11 9.37
CA ILE A 128 1.65 -0.57 8.74
C ILE A 128 0.47 -1.45 9.16
N SER A 129 -0.44 -0.87 9.92
CA SER A 129 -1.71 -1.49 10.27
C SER A 129 -2.80 -0.93 9.37
N VAL A 130 -3.42 -1.81 8.59
CA VAL A 130 -4.48 -1.46 7.65
C VAL A 130 -5.82 -1.89 8.22
N ARG A 131 -6.78 -0.98 8.24
CA ARG A 131 -8.18 -1.29 8.54
C ARG A 131 -9.06 -0.90 7.36
N VAL A 132 -9.86 -1.84 6.88
CA VAL A 132 -10.81 -1.62 5.78
C VAL A 132 -12.22 -1.85 6.30
N TRP A 133 -13.16 -0.97 5.94
CA TRP A 133 -14.57 -1.16 6.25
C TRP A 133 -15.47 -0.54 5.16
N PRO A 134 -16.67 -1.09 4.93
CA PRO A 134 -17.61 -0.56 3.96
C PRO A 134 -18.20 0.79 4.42
N TYR A 135 -18.33 1.76 3.52
CA TYR A 135 -19.03 3.02 3.76
C TYR A 135 -20.27 3.21 2.87
N ARG A 136 -20.34 2.50 1.74
CA ARG A 136 -21.57 2.32 0.95
C ARG A 136 -21.88 0.84 0.80
N VAL A 137 -23.10 0.45 1.16
CA VAL A 137 -23.62 -0.89 0.89
C VAL A 137 -24.19 -0.91 -0.53
N GLY A 138 -23.45 -1.51 -1.45
CA GLY A 138 -23.91 -1.89 -2.78
C GLY A 138 -23.93 -3.42 -2.90
N ILE A 139 -24.53 -3.94 -3.97
CA ILE A 139 -24.54 -5.40 -4.26
C ILE A 139 -23.10 -5.94 -4.29
N ASP A 140 -22.16 -5.14 -4.79
CA ASP A 140 -20.74 -5.48 -4.93
C ASP A 140 -19.96 -5.59 -3.60
N ASN A 141 -20.54 -5.16 -2.47
CA ASN A 141 -19.86 -5.09 -1.16
C ASN A 141 -20.58 -5.87 -0.06
N LEU A 142 -21.66 -6.57 -0.42
CA LEU A 142 -22.55 -7.21 0.54
C LEU A 142 -21.86 -8.31 1.34
N ASP A 143 -20.84 -8.95 0.75
CA ASP A 143 -20.09 -10.06 1.34
C ASP A 143 -18.93 -9.61 2.26
N LEU A 144 -18.66 -8.30 2.35
CA LEU A 144 -17.61 -7.71 3.20
C LEU A 144 -18.10 -7.21 4.57
N ILE A 145 -19.39 -7.44 4.91
CA ILE A 145 -20.06 -6.93 6.11
C ILE A 145 -20.32 -8.05 7.12
#